data_AF-A0A453M8Q0-F1
#
_entry.id   AF-A0A453M8Q0-F1
#
_cell.length_a   1.000
_cell.length_b   1.000
_cell.length_c   1.000
_cell.angle_alpha   90.00
_cell.angle_beta   90.00
_cell.angle_gamma   90.00
#
_symmetry.space_group_name_H-M   'P 1'
#
loop_
_entity.id
_entity.type
_entity.pdbx_description
1 polymer ?
#
loop_
_entity_poly.entity_id
_entity_poly.type
_entity_poly.pdbx_seq_one_letter_code
_entity_poly.pdbx_strand_id
1 'polypeptide(L)'
;LDLWVPCSTDILASQYPALFSHVLRPSTSVARVLSSPDLCLDLAPRLTHAAELELGYLRNLLASVSLNLQEPDRRTGRSDGKPLTCNAAYKALWVGEPIDPLAMAIWKNYTPNKCRIFLWLPNKNRLFTNERRFR
;
A
#
# COMPACT_ATOMS: atom_id res chain seq x y z
N LEU A 1 4.17 0.64 5.28
CA LEU A 1 3.05 1.48 4.79
C LEU A 1 2.60 2.32 5.97
N ASP A 2 2.96 3.60 5.85
CA ASP A 2 2.80 4.78 6.71
C ASP A 2 2.23 4.57 8.11
N LEU A 3 3.11 4.57 9.13
CA LEU A 3 2.76 4.64 10.54
C LEU A 3 3.05 6.06 11.03
N TRP A 4 2.10 6.96 10.83
CA TRP A 4 2.19 8.33 11.35
C TRP A 4 1.73 8.43 12.80
N VAL A 5 0.91 7.48 13.26
CA VAL A 5 0.37 7.47 14.62
C VAL A 5 1.24 6.58 15.51
N PRO A 6 1.85 7.13 16.57
CA PRO A 6 2.52 6.32 17.58
C PRO A 6 1.55 5.27 18.13
N CYS A 7 2.00 4.02 18.22
CA CYS A 7 1.24 2.91 18.81
C CYS A 7 0.00 2.44 18.03
N SER A 8 -0.25 2.91 16.81
CA SER A 8 -1.26 2.31 15.92
C SER A 8 -0.61 1.56 14.77
N THR A 9 -1.26 0.51 14.29
CA THR A 9 -0.88 -0.19 13.05
C THR A 9 -1.74 0.20 11.85
N ASP A 10 -2.76 1.02 12.08
CA ASP A 10 -3.73 1.44 11.09
C ASP A 10 -3.23 2.63 10.28
N ILE A 11 -3.70 2.72 9.04
CA ILE A 11 -3.43 3.87 8.18
C ILE A 11 -4.40 5.01 8.53
N LEU A 12 -4.00 6.26 8.29
CA LEU A 12 -4.86 7.42 8.58
C LEU A 12 -6.23 7.33 7.88
N ALA A 13 -6.26 6.77 6.66
CA ALA A 13 -7.50 6.59 5.91
C ALA A 13 -8.49 5.60 6.57
N SER A 14 -7.99 4.59 7.29
CA SER A 14 -8.85 3.65 8.01
C SER A 14 -9.26 4.17 9.40
N GLN A 15 -8.46 5.06 9.99
CA GLN A 15 -8.80 5.72 11.26
C GLN A 15 -9.81 6.86 11.09
N TYR A 16 -9.75 7.58 9.96
CA TYR A 16 -10.60 8.73 9.64
C TYR A 16 -11.39 8.49 8.33
N PRO A 17 -12.28 7.48 8.30
CA PRO A 17 -12.98 7.10 7.07
C PRO A 17 -13.98 8.16 6.60
N ALA A 18 -14.63 8.90 7.52
CA ALA A 18 -15.58 9.93 7.14
C ALA A 18 -14.85 11.07 6.42
N LEU A 19 -13.74 11.56 6.98
CA LEU A 19 -12.88 12.56 6.36
C LEU A 19 -12.31 12.07 5.03
N PHE A 20 -11.80 10.83 4.99
CA PHE A 20 -11.22 10.26 3.78
C PHE A 20 -12.22 10.20 2.62
N SER A 21 -13.51 9.97 2.89
CA SER A 21 -14.56 9.98 1.87
C SER A 21 -14.73 11.35 1.16
N HIS A 22 -14.29 12.44 1.80
CA HIS A 22 -14.34 13.80 1.26
C HIS A 22 -13.02 14.27 0.63
N VAL A 23 -11.97 13.44 0.62
CA VAL A 23 -10.66 13.80 0.03
C VAL A 23 -10.73 13.69 -1.49
N LEU A 24 -10.43 14.78 -2.20
CA LEU A 24 -10.39 14.79 -3.67
C LEU A 24 -9.07 14.23 -4.21
N ARG A 25 -7.99 14.30 -3.42
CA ARG A 25 -6.66 13.84 -3.79
C ARG A 25 -6.04 12.90 -2.73
N PRO A 26 -6.37 11.60 -2.76
CA PRO A 26 -5.97 10.64 -1.73
C PRO A 26 -4.46 10.32 -1.72
N SER A 27 -3.74 10.65 -2.79
CA SER A 27 -2.30 10.37 -2.94
C SER A 27 -1.37 11.55 -2.58
N THR A 28 -1.87 12.50 -1.77
CA THR A 28 -1.11 13.69 -1.36
C THR A 28 -0.06 13.34 -0.30
N SER A 29 1.16 13.88 -0.41
CA SER A 29 2.21 13.67 0.58
C SER A 29 2.00 14.54 1.82
N VAL A 30 2.35 14.03 3.00
CA VAL A 30 2.21 14.81 4.24
C VAL A 30 3.09 16.05 4.24
N ALA A 31 4.28 15.98 3.63
CA ALA A 31 5.14 17.15 3.41
C ALA A 31 4.41 18.28 2.65
N ARG A 32 3.59 17.93 1.64
CA ARG A 32 2.76 18.90 0.94
C ARG A 32 1.63 19.41 1.81
N VAL A 33 0.94 18.55 2.55
CA VAL A 33 -0.16 18.95 3.43
C VAL A 33 0.33 19.95 4.48
N LEU A 34 1.49 19.69 5.10
CA LEU A 34 2.10 20.51 6.14
C LEU A 34 2.84 21.76 5.61
N SER A 35 2.91 21.95 4.28
CA SER A 35 3.53 23.15 3.71
C SER A 35 2.72 24.44 3.98
N SER A 36 1.45 24.29 4.38
CA SER A 36 0.55 25.39 4.73
C SER A 36 0.08 25.24 6.19
N PRO A 37 -0.08 26.33 6.95
CA PRO A 37 -0.58 26.28 8.32
C PRO A 37 -1.97 25.63 8.46
N ASP A 38 -2.82 25.74 7.44
CA ASP A 38 -4.21 25.26 7.50
C ASP A 38 -4.43 23.80 7.05
N LEU A 39 -3.34 23.07 6.76
CA LEU A 39 -3.32 21.75 6.12
C LEU A 39 -3.96 21.72 4.72
N CYS A 40 -3.14 21.59 3.68
CA CYS A 40 -3.62 21.51 2.30
C CYS A 40 -4.08 20.09 1.92
N LEU A 41 -5.30 19.71 2.34
CA LEU A 41 -5.86 18.36 2.19
C LEU A 41 -6.72 18.13 0.93
N ASP A 42 -6.90 19.13 0.08
CA ASP A 42 -7.73 19.06 -1.15
C ASP A 42 -9.11 18.40 -0.87
N LEU A 43 -9.90 18.97 0.05
CA LEU A 43 -11.19 18.44 0.49
C LEU A 43 -12.35 18.94 -0.38
N ALA A 44 -13.42 18.15 -0.46
CA ALA A 44 -14.69 18.57 -1.02
C ALA A 44 -15.26 19.80 -0.27
N PRO A 45 -15.98 20.72 -0.96
CA PRO A 45 -16.40 22.00 -0.37
C PRO A 45 -17.42 21.89 0.76
N ARG A 46 -18.08 20.74 0.92
CA ARG A 46 -19.02 20.46 2.01
C ARG A 46 -18.59 19.20 2.72
N LEU A 47 -18.23 19.35 3.99
CA LEU A 47 -17.95 18.24 4.88
C LEU A 47 -19.23 17.83 5.62
N THR A 48 -19.34 16.55 5.92
CA THR A 48 -20.32 16.08 6.90
C THR A 48 -19.82 16.40 8.31
N HIS A 49 -20.73 16.48 9.29
CA HIS A 49 -20.36 16.74 10.68
C HIS A 49 -19.31 15.75 11.23
N ALA A 50 -19.45 14.46 10.87
CA ALA A 50 -18.46 13.44 11.22
C ALA A 50 -17.08 13.72 10.62
N ALA A 51 -17.03 14.13 9.35
CA ALA A 51 -15.77 14.48 8.68
C ALA A 51 -15.11 15.74 9.28
N GLU A 52 -15.90 16.73 9.72
CA GLU A 52 -15.38 17.91 10.42
C GLU A 52 -14.74 17.55 11.77
N LEU A 53 -15.36 16.65 12.54
CA LEU A 53 -14.80 16.15 13.80
C LEU A 53 -13.48 15.39 13.55
N GLU A 54 -13.47 14.49 12.57
CA GLU A 54 -12.27 13.75 12.18
C GLU A 54 -11.15 14.68 11.68
N LEU A 55 -11.48 15.75 10.96
CA LEU A 55 -10.52 16.78 10.57
C LEU A 55 -9.90 17.49 11.78
N GLY A 56 -10.69 17.74 12.83
CA GLY A 56 -10.19 18.27 14.10
C GLY A 56 -9.18 17.33 14.77
N TYR A 57 -9.48 16.03 14.81
CA TYR A 57 -8.55 15.03 15.36
C TYR A 57 -7.26 14.91 14.54
N LEU A 58 -7.38 14.89 13.20
CA LEU A 58 -6.22 14.85 12.30
C LEU A 58 -5.33 16.09 12.48
N ARG A 59 -5.92 17.28 12.64
CA ARG A 59 -5.18 18.53 12.92
C ARG A 59 -4.35 18.43 14.19
N ASN A 60 -4.95 17.97 15.28
CA ASN A 60 -4.26 17.81 16.56
C ASN A 60 -3.12 16.79 16.46
N LEU A 61 -3.35 15.67 15.76
CA LEU A 61 -2.32 14.66 15.52
C LEU A 61 -1.14 15.25 14.72
N LEU A 62 -1.43 15.89 13.58
CA LEU A 62 -0.40 16.46 12.71
C LEU A 62 0.36 17.62 13.34
N ALA A 63 -0.25 18.36 14.28
CA ALA A 63 0.43 19.40 15.04
C ALA A 63 1.59 18.87 15.90
N SER A 64 1.55 17.60 16.32
CA SER A 64 2.66 16.95 17.02
C SER A 64 3.79 16.48 16.12
N VAL A 65 3.61 16.52 14.79
CA VAL A 65 4.59 16.00 13.84
C VAL A 65 5.52 17.11 13.37
N SER A 66 6.81 16.90 13.55
CA SER A 66 7.86 17.78 13.02
C SER A 66 8.56 17.12 11.84
N LEU A 67 8.63 17.83 10.71
CA LEU A 67 9.35 17.36 9.53
C LEU A 67 10.80 17.84 9.57
N ASN A 68 11.76 16.93 9.39
CA ASN A 68 13.15 17.28 9.19
C ASN A 68 13.42 17.51 7.71
N LEU A 69 13.51 18.77 7.29
CA LEU A 69 13.75 19.16 5.90
C LEU A 69 15.18 18.90 5.41
N GLN A 70 16.11 18.61 6.31
CA GLN A 70 17.50 18.31 5.96
C GLN A 70 17.72 16.84 5.59
N GLU A 71 16.79 15.97 5.99
CA GLU A 71 16.86 14.56 5.65
C GLU A 71 16.03 14.25 4.40
N PRO A 72 16.56 13.43 3.47
CA PRO A 72 15.80 12.99 2.30
C PRO A 72 14.64 12.09 2.73
N ASP A 73 13.48 12.28 2.09
CA ASP A 73 12.31 11.43 2.32
C ASP A 73 12.63 9.96 1.98
N ARG A 74 12.48 9.07 2.99
CA ARG A 74 12.82 7.66 2.87
C ARG A 74 11.64 6.80 3.28
N ARG A 75 11.14 6.02 2.32
CA ARG A 75 10.12 5.00 2.57
C ARG A 75 10.77 3.75 3.17
N THR A 76 10.28 3.30 4.31
CA THR A 76 10.73 2.07 4.97
C THR A 76 9.63 0.99 5.00
N GLY A 77 10.05 -0.26 4.94
CA GLY A 77 9.20 -1.44 5.06
C GLY A 77 8.68 -1.61 6.49
N ARG A 78 7.44 -2.07 6.62
CA ARG A 78 6.75 -2.23 7.91
C ARG A 78 7.38 -3.33 8.78
N SER A 79 7.82 -4.42 8.15
CA SER A 79 8.25 -5.64 8.85
C SER A 79 9.71 -5.62 9.29
N ASP A 80 10.56 -4.89 8.59
CA ASP A 80 12.02 -4.98 8.73
C ASP A 80 12.70 -3.63 8.97
N GLY A 81 11.97 -2.51 8.88
CA GLY A 81 12.53 -1.15 9.05
C GLY A 81 13.54 -0.75 7.98
N LYS A 82 13.70 -1.57 6.93
CA LYS A 82 14.66 -1.35 5.84
C LYS A 82 14.05 -0.45 4.77
N PRO A 83 14.84 0.16 3.86
CA PRO A 83 14.29 0.79 2.67
C PRO A 83 13.26 -0.08 1.98
N LEU A 84 12.13 0.51 1.63
CA LEU A 84 11.12 -0.17 0.84
C LEU A 84 11.69 -0.45 -0.55
N THR A 85 11.82 -1.73 -0.89
CA THR A 85 12.23 -2.19 -2.22
C THR A 85 11.08 -2.90 -2.91
N CYS A 86 11.07 -2.97 -4.24
CA CYS A 86 10.07 -3.74 -4.99
C CYS A 86 10.03 -5.21 -4.54
N ASN A 87 11.18 -5.80 -4.21
CA ASN A 87 11.25 -7.17 -3.69
C ASN A 87 10.58 -7.30 -2.32
N ALA A 88 10.85 -6.39 -1.39
CA ALA A 88 10.22 -6.39 -0.06
C ALA A 88 8.70 -6.17 -0.17
N ALA A 89 8.26 -5.22 -1.00
CA ALA A 89 6.85 -4.95 -1.24
C ALA A 89 6.14 -6.16 -1.88
N TYR A 90 6.77 -6.79 -2.87
CA TYR A 90 6.24 -8.00 -3.50
C TYR A 90 6.10 -9.12 -2.49
N LYS A 91 7.14 -9.41 -1.70
CA LYS A 91 7.07 -10.44 -0.66
C LYS A 91 5.96 -10.18 0.35
N ALA A 92 5.76 -8.92 0.76
CA ALA A 92 4.71 -8.53 1.69
C ALA A 92 3.30 -8.87 1.17
N LEU A 93 3.06 -8.76 -0.14
CA LEU A 93 1.76 -9.11 -0.76
C LEU A 93 1.44 -10.61 -0.66
N TRP A 94 2.46 -11.45 -0.58
CA TRP A 94 2.31 -12.92 -0.52
C TRP A 94 2.52 -13.48 0.89
N VAL A 95 2.60 -12.61 1.92
CA VAL A 95 2.68 -13.07 3.31
C VAL A 95 1.36 -13.76 3.67
N GLY A 96 1.44 -15.02 4.09
CA GLY A 96 0.28 -15.82 4.49
C GLY A 96 -0.34 -16.65 3.36
N GLU A 97 0.06 -16.42 2.11
CA GLU A 97 -0.34 -17.27 1.00
C GLU A 97 0.39 -18.62 1.07
N PRO A 98 -0.30 -19.75 0.86
CA PRO A 98 0.34 -21.05 0.87
C PRO A 98 1.35 -21.16 -0.27
N ILE A 99 2.50 -21.75 0.04
CA ILE A 99 3.48 -22.09 -0.98
C ILE A 99 2.87 -23.18 -1.86
N ASP A 100 2.87 -22.94 -3.17
CA ASP A 100 2.37 -23.93 -4.13
C ASP A 100 3.24 -25.20 -4.08
N PRO A 101 2.65 -26.39 -3.85
CA PRO A 101 3.41 -27.63 -3.69
C PRO A 101 4.27 -27.98 -4.92
N LEU A 102 3.82 -27.60 -6.12
CA LEU A 102 4.52 -27.90 -7.37
C LEU A 102 5.52 -26.81 -7.75
N ALA A 103 5.54 -25.65 -7.08
CA ALA A 103 6.48 -24.58 -7.40
C ALA A 103 7.93 -25.05 -7.33
N MET A 104 8.30 -25.79 -6.29
CA MET A 104 9.66 -26.30 -6.16
C MET A 104 10.02 -27.27 -7.29
N ALA A 105 9.14 -28.21 -7.64
CA ALA A 105 9.39 -29.16 -8.73
C ALA A 105 9.47 -28.48 -10.12
N ILE A 106 8.63 -27.47 -10.36
CA ILE A 106 8.57 -26.73 -11.63
C ILE A 106 9.76 -25.79 -11.80
N TRP A 107 10.16 -25.07 -10.74
CA TRP A 107 11.19 -24.04 -10.83
C TRP A 107 12.60 -24.57 -10.53
N LYS A 108 12.76 -25.60 -9.68
CA LYS A 108 14.05 -26.20 -9.31
C LYS A 108 14.36 -27.46 -10.13
N ASN A 109 14.44 -27.30 -11.46
CA ASN A 109 14.86 -28.36 -12.38
C ASN A 109 15.76 -27.79 -13.50
N TYR A 110 16.37 -28.65 -14.31
CA TYR A 110 17.30 -28.25 -15.39
C TYR A 110 16.60 -27.82 -16.69
N THR A 111 15.26 -27.72 -16.73
CA THR A 111 14.55 -27.38 -17.97
C THR A 111 14.69 -25.90 -18.32
N PRO A 112 14.62 -25.52 -19.61
CA PRO A 112 14.62 -24.12 -20.02
C PRO A 112 13.44 -23.32 -19.45
N ASN A 113 13.60 -22.00 -19.27
CA ASN A 113 12.55 -21.14 -18.72
C ASN A 113 11.23 -21.21 -19.50
N LYS A 114 11.26 -21.38 -20.83
CA LYS A 114 10.05 -21.56 -21.64
C LYS A 114 9.24 -22.78 -21.19
N CYS A 115 9.92 -23.89 -20.88
CA CYS A 115 9.29 -25.12 -20.39
C CYS A 115 8.74 -24.94 -18.97
N ARG A 116 9.49 -24.27 -18.08
CA ARG A 116 9.03 -23.98 -16.71
C ARG A 116 7.76 -23.11 -16.71
N ILE A 117 7.73 -22.06 -17.53
CA ILE A 117 6.54 -21.20 -17.69
C ILE A 117 5.38 -22.01 -18.26
N PHE A 118 5.64 -22.84 -19.28
CA PHE A 118 4.61 -23.72 -19.85
C PHE A 118 4.04 -24.71 -18.82
N LEU A 119 4.84 -25.24 -17.89
CA LEU A 119 4.36 -26.09 -16.79
C LEU A 119 3.63 -25.30 -15.70
N TRP A 120 4.05 -24.06 -15.44
CA TRP A 120 3.46 -23.19 -14.43
C TRP A 120 2.05 -22.72 -14.80
N LEU A 121 1.79 -22.43 -16.07
CA LEU A 121 0.50 -21.94 -16.54
C LEU A 121 -0.66 -22.94 -16.31
N PRO A 122 -0.58 -24.23 -16.70
CA PRO A 122 -1.57 -25.25 -16.36
C PRO A 122 -1.78 -25.40 -14.86
N ASN A 123 -0.69 -25.43 -14.07
CA ASN A 123 -0.78 -25.53 -12.61
C ASN A 123 -1.61 -24.40 -12.00
N LYS A 124 -1.49 -23.18 -12.55
CA LYS A 124 -2.29 -22.02 -12.13
C LYS A 124 -3.64 -21.91 -12.81
N ASN A 125 -4.05 -22.90 -13.61
CA ASN A 125 -5.22 -22.81 -14.47
C ASN A 125 -5.17 -21.49 -15.25
N ARG A 126 -4.11 -21.28 -16.04
CA ARG A 126 -3.86 -20.08 -16.87
C ARG A 126 -3.42 -20.42 -18.30
N LEU A 127 -3.44 -21.70 -18.68
CA LEU A 127 -3.12 -22.11 -20.04
C LEU A 127 -4.25 -21.70 -20.99
N PHE A 128 -3.90 -21.10 -22.13
CA PHE A 128 -4.86 -20.78 -23.20
C PHE A 128 -5.26 -22.06 -23.95
N THR A 129 -6.33 -22.70 -23.49
CA THR A 129 -6.97 -23.85 -24.16
C THR A 129 -8.20 -23.39 -24.94
N ASN A 130 -8.71 -24.24 -25.84
CA ASN A 130 -9.93 -23.96 -26.62
C ASN A 130 -11.13 -23.59 -25.72
N GLU A 131 -11.22 -24.20 -24.53
CA GLU A 131 -12.26 -23.88 -23.54
C GLU A 131 -12.24 -22.42 -23.05
N ARG A 132 -11.07 -21.77 -23.08
CA ARG A 132 -10.90 -20.37 -22.66
C ARG A 132 -11.00 -19.37 -23.80
N ARG A 133 -11.11 -19.84 -25.04
CA ARG A 133 -11.20 -18.98 -26.22
C ARG A 133 -12.49 -18.15 -26.24
N PHE A 134 -13.53 -18.61 -25.55
CA PHE A 134 -14.87 -18.04 -25.57
C PHE A 134 -15.31 -17.40 -24.24
N ARG A 135 -14.38 -17.22 -23.29
CA ARG A 135 -14.59 -16.46 -22.05
C ARG A 135 -13.83 -15.15 -22.12
#